data_AF-A0A919XUC9-F1
#
_entry.id   AF-A0A919XUC9-F1
#
_cell.length_a   1.000
_cell.length_b   1.000
_cell.length_c   1.000
_cell.angle_alpha   90.00
_cell.angle_beta   90.00
_cell.angle_gamma   90.00
#
_symmetry.space_group_name_H-M   'P 1'
#
loop_
_entity.id
_entity.type
_entity.pdbx_description
1 polymer ?
#
loop_
_entity_poly.entity_id
_entity_poly.type
_entity_poly.pdbx_seq_one_letter_code
_entity_poly.pdbx_strand_id
1 'polypeptide(L)'
;MHTEFEMKVLSMIGALKNEVDSLKQEVAQLKEKLENEDPKVETESERMSINDVRDHIKNQLISHYPTLRFTNGNRSLGKLTITNGRSIVERIMIRASKSFREKDGYPSGWFTIHQDQLNQYDLYFLVVRDFKGELHVLAMNQADINDWIRHKSTDSNGNYHFYVNLIQGRWVDDREGEYDCSRFYNNWEVIGEML
;
A
#
# COMPACT_ATOMS: atom_id res chain seq x y z
N MET A 1 -69.38 6.40 -11.55
CA MET A 1 -68.74 5.11 -11.22
C MET A 1 -67.28 5.25 -11.60
N HIS A 2 -66.40 5.49 -10.62
CA HIS A 2 -64.96 5.42 -10.86
C HIS A 2 -64.61 3.96 -11.13
N THR A 3 -63.87 3.70 -12.20
CA THR A 3 -63.53 2.33 -12.60
C THR A 3 -62.62 1.71 -11.54
N GLU A 4 -62.79 0.43 -11.23
CA GLU A 4 -61.97 -0.31 -10.26
C GLU A 4 -60.45 -0.16 -10.52
N PHE A 5 -60.11 0.04 -11.80
CA PHE A 5 -58.78 0.39 -12.28
C PHE A 5 -58.27 1.73 -11.73
N GLU A 6 -59.07 2.79 -11.72
CA GLU A 6 -58.70 4.11 -11.18
C GLU A 6 -58.37 4.04 -9.69
N MET A 7 -59.15 3.28 -8.91
CA MET A 7 -58.88 3.09 -7.48
C MET A 7 -57.57 2.33 -7.24
N LYS A 8 -57.28 1.32 -8.06
CA LYS A 8 -56.03 0.55 -7.97
C LYS A 8 -54.81 1.41 -8.33
N VAL A 9 -54.92 2.24 -9.36
CA VAL A 9 -53.86 3.19 -9.75
C VAL A 9 -53.62 4.22 -8.65
N LEU A 10 -54.67 4.80 -8.07
CA LEU A 10 -54.54 5.77 -6.97
C LEU A 10 -53.89 5.15 -5.71
N SER A 11 -54.23 3.89 -5.40
CA SER A 11 -53.60 3.15 -4.31
C SER A 11 -52.11 2.91 -4.55
N MET A 12 -51.72 2.52 -5.76
CA MET A 12 -50.31 2.34 -6.14
C MET A 12 -49.52 3.64 -6.10
N ILE A 13 -50.10 4.74 -6.58
CA ILE A 13 -49.49 6.07 -6.49
C ILE A 13 -49.29 6.49 -5.02
N GLY A 14 -50.27 6.18 -4.15
CA GLY A 14 -50.16 6.42 -2.72
C GLY A 14 -49.01 5.63 -2.07
N ALA A 15 -48.88 4.35 -2.40
CA ALA A 15 -47.79 3.51 -1.90
C ALA A 15 -46.40 4.00 -2.36
N LEU A 16 -46.26 4.31 -3.65
CA LEU A 16 -45.02 4.85 -4.21
C LEU A 16 -44.63 6.19 -3.58
N LYS A 17 -45.61 7.06 -3.33
CA LYS A 17 -45.35 8.33 -2.66
C LYS A 17 -44.80 8.12 -1.24
N ASN A 18 -45.37 7.19 -0.49
CA ASN A 18 -44.90 6.86 0.85
C ASN A 18 -43.48 6.27 0.85
N GLU A 19 -43.15 5.41 -0.12
CA GLU A 19 -41.79 4.87 -0.28
C GLU A 19 -40.78 5.97 -0.62
N VAL A 20 -41.13 6.87 -1.53
CA VAL A 20 -40.28 8.01 -1.90
C VAL A 20 -40.04 8.94 -0.72
N ASP A 21 -41.07 9.19 0.10
CA ASP A 21 -40.94 10.04 1.28
C ASP A 21 -40.08 9.35 2.37
N SER A 22 -40.20 8.03 2.55
CA SER A 22 -39.33 7.23 3.42
C SER A 22 -37.87 7.29 2.98
N LEU A 23 -37.60 7.09 1.69
CA LEU A 23 -36.25 7.13 1.12
C LEU A 23 -35.62 8.52 1.26
N LYS A 24 -36.40 9.59 1.07
CA LYS A 24 -35.90 10.96 1.29
C LYS A 24 -35.50 11.18 2.75
N GLN A 25 -36.26 10.62 3.69
CA GLN A 25 -35.96 10.73 5.11
C GLN A 25 -34.69 9.94 5.48
N GLU A 26 -34.51 8.74 4.94
CA GLU A 26 -33.27 7.96 5.12
C GLU A 26 -32.05 8.66 4.53
N VAL A 27 -32.17 9.24 3.33
CA VAL A 27 -31.09 10.02 2.71
C VAL A 27 -30.74 11.26 3.54
N ALA A 28 -31.74 11.94 4.11
CA ALA A 28 -31.50 13.08 5.00
C ALA A 28 -30.75 12.66 6.27
N GLN A 29 -31.17 11.56 6.90
CA GLN A 29 -30.49 11.01 8.08
C GLN A 29 -29.06 10.54 7.77
N LEU A 30 -28.83 9.95 6.59
CA LEU A 30 -27.49 9.54 6.16
C LEU A 30 -26.59 10.75 5.91
N LYS A 31 -27.11 11.82 5.28
CA LYS A 31 -26.37 13.07 5.09
C LYS A 31 -26.04 13.75 6.41
N GLU A 32 -26.98 13.79 7.35
CA GLU A 32 -26.78 14.34 8.68
C GLU A 32 -25.76 13.51 9.49
N LYS A 33 -25.74 12.18 9.34
CA LYS A 33 -24.68 11.33 9.89
C LYS A 33 -23.32 11.62 9.25
N LEU A 34 -23.27 11.85 7.95
CA LEU A 34 -22.02 12.17 7.23
C LEU A 34 -21.48 13.56 7.58
N GLU A 35 -22.35 14.53 7.87
CA GLU A 35 -21.96 15.90 8.27
C GLU A 35 -21.59 15.98 9.75
N ASN A 36 -22.13 15.10 10.61
CA ASN A 36 -21.79 15.01 12.03
C ASN A 36 -20.64 14.02 12.32
N GLU A 37 -20.28 13.16 11.36
CA GLU A 37 -18.95 12.56 11.30
C GLU A 37 -17.98 13.62 10.80
N ASP A 38 -17.60 14.52 11.72
CA ASP A 38 -16.33 15.25 11.61
C ASP A 38 -15.29 14.27 11.07
N PRO A 39 -14.55 14.58 9.99
CA PRO A 39 -13.43 13.74 9.63
C PRO A 39 -12.55 13.76 10.86
N LYS A 40 -12.50 12.63 11.58
CA LYS A 40 -11.41 12.35 12.49
C LYS A 40 -10.18 12.51 11.62
N VAL A 41 -9.58 13.70 11.70
CA VAL A 41 -8.20 13.93 11.34
C VAL A 41 -7.49 12.79 12.04
N GLU A 42 -7.08 11.79 11.27
CA GLU A 42 -6.27 10.68 11.75
C GLU A 42 -5.16 11.32 12.57
N THR A 43 -5.30 11.22 13.89
CA THR A 43 -4.35 11.75 14.84
C THR A 43 -2.97 11.29 14.40
N GLU A 44 -1.99 12.20 14.42
CA GLU A 44 -0.60 12.00 13.98
C GLU A 44 0.08 10.73 14.54
N SER A 45 -0.53 10.10 15.56
CA SER A 45 -0.26 8.77 16.11
C SER A 45 -0.27 7.62 15.10
N GLU A 46 -0.87 7.76 13.93
CA GLU A 46 -1.08 6.65 13.01
C GLU A 46 -0.15 6.63 11.80
N ARG A 47 0.68 7.66 11.60
CA ARG A 47 1.70 7.63 10.53
C ARG A 47 2.78 6.62 10.91
N MET A 48 2.89 5.53 10.15
CA MET A 48 4.01 4.59 10.23
C MET A 48 5.33 5.39 10.13
N SER A 49 6.10 5.41 11.21
CA SER A 49 7.37 6.13 11.22
C SER A 49 8.38 5.36 10.39
N ILE A 50 9.11 6.08 9.52
CA ILE A 50 10.22 5.49 8.76
C ILE A 50 11.30 4.90 9.68
N ASN A 51 11.39 5.37 10.94
CA ASN A 51 12.31 4.80 11.93
C ASN A 51 11.87 3.40 12.34
N ASP A 52 10.58 3.19 12.62
CA ASP A 52 10.03 1.87 13.00
C ASP A 52 10.24 0.85 11.89
N VAL A 53 10.02 1.26 10.64
CA VAL A 53 10.27 0.43 9.45
C VAL A 53 11.75 0.07 9.35
N ARG A 54 12.64 1.03 9.58
CA ARG A 54 14.09 0.80 9.52
C ARG A 54 14.51 -0.18 10.62
N ASP A 55 14.01 -0.01 11.83
CA ASP A 55 14.38 -0.86 12.96
C ASP A 55 13.82 -2.28 12.79
N HIS A 56 12.62 -2.43 12.22
CA HIS A 56 12.11 -3.73 11.79
C HIS A 56 13.04 -4.41 10.77
N ILE A 57 13.46 -3.70 9.71
CA ILE A 57 14.39 -4.23 8.70
C ILE A 57 15.73 -4.64 9.35
N LYS A 58 16.30 -3.80 10.23
CA LYS A 58 17.54 -4.13 10.96
C LYS A 58 17.38 -5.40 11.78
N ASN A 59 16.28 -5.55 12.52
CA ASN A 59 16.04 -6.71 13.37
C ASN A 59 15.91 -8.00 12.55
N GLN A 60 15.19 -7.96 11.42
CA GLN A 60 15.13 -9.08 10.48
C GLN A 60 16.53 -9.43 9.96
N LEU A 61 17.27 -8.44 9.48
CA LEU A 61 18.62 -8.65 8.95
C LEU A 61 19.60 -9.18 10.00
N ILE A 62 19.53 -8.73 11.25
CA ILE A 62 20.37 -9.27 12.35
C ILE A 62 20.00 -10.73 12.65
N SER A 63 18.72 -11.09 12.56
CA SER A 63 18.28 -12.47 12.74
C SER A 63 18.84 -13.40 11.66
N HIS A 64 19.00 -12.92 10.43
CA HIS A 64 19.59 -13.68 9.32
C HIS A 64 21.12 -13.62 9.30
N TYR A 65 21.69 -12.46 9.63
CA TYR A 65 23.12 -12.14 9.53
C TYR A 65 23.60 -11.37 10.78
N PRO A 66 23.96 -12.07 11.88
CA PRO A 66 24.23 -11.44 13.18
C PRO A 66 25.41 -10.46 13.20
N THR A 67 26.32 -10.53 12.23
CA THR A 67 27.51 -9.69 12.14
C THR A 67 27.30 -8.37 11.41
N LEU A 68 26.09 -8.13 10.87
CA LEU A 68 25.79 -6.90 10.16
C LEU A 68 25.80 -5.69 11.09
N ARG A 69 26.30 -4.58 10.54
CA ARG A 69 26.28 -3.27 11.18
C ARG A 69 25.50 -2.29 10.31
N PHE A 70 24.86 -1.34 10.96
CA PHE A 70 23.94 -0.42 10.31
C PHE A 70 24.25 1.02 10.70
N THR A 71 24.11 1.93 9.75
CA THR A 71 24.02 3.36 10.04
C THR A 71 22.76 3.94 9.42
N ASN A 72 22.14 4.91 10.10
CA ASN A 72 21.00 5.61 9.53
C ASN A 72 21.53 6.54 8.42
N GLY A 73 21.09 6.32 7.19
CA GLY A 73 21.49 7.16 6.07
C GLY A 73 20.83 8.55 6.11
N ASN A 74 21.35 9.48 5.32
CA ASN A 74 20.83 10.83 5.13
C ASN A 74 20.20 10.98 3.73
N ARG A 75 19.55 12.12 3.45
CA ARG A 75 18.90 12.35 2.14
C ARG A 75 19.83 12.17 0.92
N SER A 76 21.15 12.33 1.08
CA SER A 76 22.12 12.20 0.00
C SER A 76 22.69 10.79 -0.19
N LEU A 77 22.70 9.95 0.85
CA LEU A 77 23.30 8.61 0.80
C LEU A 77 22.27 7.50 0.66
N GLY A 78 21.05 7.68 1.20
CA GLY A 78 20.05 6.62 1.29
C GLY A 78 19.37 6.62 2.65
N LYS A 79 18.39 5.74 2.88
CA LYS A 79 17.67 5.69 4.16
C LYS A 79 18.37 4.84 5.22
N LEU A 80 19.32 3.99 4.81
CA LEU A 80 20.02 3.00 5.61
C LEU A 80 21.34 2.66 4.90
N THR A 81 22.36 2.32 5.67
CA THR A 81 23.58 1.68 5.18
C THR A 81 23.77 0.35 5.92
N ILE A 82 24.22 -0.69 5.21
CA ILE A 82 24.45 -2.04 5.75
C ILE A 82 25.89 -2.46 5.44
N THR A 83 26.61 -3.01 6.41
CA THR A 83 27.97 -3.53 6.20
C THR A 83 28.24 -4.78 7.01
N ASN A 84 29.03 -5.71 6.46
CA ASN A 84 29.60 -6.86 7.17
C ASN A 84 31.06 -6.62 7.64
N GLY A 85 31.57 -5.39 7.46
CA GLY A 85 32.96 -5.01 7.74
C GLY A 85 33.94 -5.21 6.59
N ARG A 86 33.55 -5.87 5.50
CA ARG A 86 34.33 -6.04 4.26
C ARG A 86 33.69 -5.30 3.09
N SER A 87 32.38 -5.40 2.99
CA SER A 87 31.56 -4.80 1.94
C SER A 87 30.51 -3.88 2.56
N ILE A 88 29.96 -2.97 1.76
CA ILE A 88 28.99 -1.99 2.21
C ILE A 88 27.93 -1.74 1.13
N VAL A 89 26.67 -1.68 1.56
CA VAL A 89 25.53 -1.23 0.74
C VAL A 89 25.06 0.09 1.32
N GLU A 90 25.30 1.19 0.61
CA GLU A 90 25.04 2.55 1.12
C GLU A 90 23.77 3.16 0.53
N ARG A 91 23.47 2.89 -0.74
CA ARG A 91 22.37 3.52 -1.45
C ARG A 91 21.10 2.68 -1.33
N ILE A 92 20.44 2.78 -0.19
CA ILE A 92 19.21 2.00 0.09
C ILE A 92 17.97 2.89 0.03
N MET A 93 17.01 2.54 -0.83
CA MET A 93 15.67 3.12 -0.83
C MET A 93 14.77 2.35 0.14
N ILE A 94 14.02 3.09 0.97
CA ILE A 94 12.90 2.53 1.74
C ILE A 94 11.65 3.33 1.38
N ARG A 95 10.58 2.62 0.99
CA ARG A 95 9.23 3.15 0.82
C ARG A 95 8.29 2.31 1.66
N ALA A 96 7.39 2.96 2.36
CA ALA A 96 6.46 2.29 3.26
C ALA A 96 5.04 2.76 2.95
N SER A 97 4.09 1.83 2.92
CA SER A 97 2.68 2.07 2.61
C SER A 97 1.81 1.33 3.62
N LYS A 98 0.73 1.97 4.05
CA LYS A 98 -0.34 1.29 4.81
C LYS A 98 -1.23 0.52 3.83
N SER A 99 -1.85 -0.55 4.30
CA SER A 99 -2.89 -1.24 3.54
C SER A 99 -4.02 -0.30 3.14
N PHE A 100 -4.34 -0.28 1.84
CA PHE A 100 -5.43 0.52 1.28
C PHE A 100 -6.69 -0.32 1.00
N ARG A 101 -6.60 -1.64 1.18
CA ARG A 101 -7.68 -2.62 0.96
C ARG A 101 -8.07 -3.38 2.23
N GLU A 102 -8.09 -2.70 3.38
CA GLU A 102 -8.48 -3.33 4.64
C GLU A 102 -9.86 -4.02 4.58
N LYS A 103 -10.81 -3.42 3.84
CA LYS A 103 -12.16 -3.98 3.60
C LYS A 103 -12.15 -5.28 2.82
N ASP A 104 -11.15 -5.49 1.97
CA ASP A 104 -11.03 -6.70 1.15
C ASP A 104 -10.33 -7.84 1.93
N GLY A 105 -9.79 -7.54 3.12
CA GLY A 105 -9.29 -8.54 4.07
C GLY A 105 -7.87 -9.06 3.80
N TYR A 106 -7.10 -8.40 2.93
CA TYR A 106 -5.72 -8.77 2.63
C TYR A 106 -4.73 -7.59 2.73
N PRO A 107 -3.44 -7.85 3.07
CA PRO A 107 -2.38 -6.85 2.99
C PRO A 107 -2.24 -6.28 1.57
N SER A 108 -2.14 -4.96 1.48
CA SER A 108 -1.96 -4.24 0.21
C SER A 108 -1.05 -3.02 0.43
N GLY A 109 -0.45 -2.48 -0.62
CA GLY A 109 0.31 -1.24 -0.50
C GLY A 109 0.56 -0.62 -1.86
N TRP A 110 0.53 0.70 -1.89
CA TRP A 110 0.83 1.45 -3.10
C TRP A 110 2.11 2.27 -2.92
N PHE A 111 2.94 2.30 -3.95
CA PHE A 111 4.21 3.00 -3.96
C PHE A 111 4.43 3.73 -5.28
N THR A 112 5.17 4.83 -5.24
CA THR A 112 5.64 5.54 -6.43
C THR A 112 7.14 5.72 -6.39
N ILE A 113 7.79 5.44 -7.52
CA ILE A 113 9.23 5.67 -7.72
C ILE A 113 9.41 6.45 -9.01
N HIS A 114 10.05 7.62 -8.93
CA HIS A 114 10.37 8.41 -10.12
C HIS A 114 11.47 7.72 -10.93
N GLN A 115 11.40 7.78 -12.26
CA GLN A 115 12.35 7.11 -13.15
C GLN A 115 13.82 7.45 -12.83
N ASP A 116 14.12 8.71 -12.51
CA ASP A 116 15.48 9.16 -12.19
C ASP A 116 16.04 8.53 -10.91
N GLN A 117 15.17 8.03 -10.02
CA GLN A 117 15.56 7.40 -8.75
C GLN A 117 15.94 5.93 -8.92
N LEU A 118 15.51 5.26 -9.99
CA LEU A 118 15.74 3.83 -10.18
C LEU A 118 17.21 3.45 -10.40
N ASN A 119 18.07 4.41 -10.76
CA ASN A 119 19.50 4.17 -10.91
C ASN A 119 20.35 4.77 -9.78
N GLN A 120 19.69 5.32 -8.76
CA GLN A 120 20.37 5.97 -7.63
C GLN A 120 20.53 5.07 -6.41
N TYR A 121 19.93 3.87 -6.41
CA TYR A 121 19.94 2.97 -5.26
C TYR A 121 20.39 1.56 -5.69
N ASP A 122 21.10 0.90 -4.78
CA ASP A 122 21.60 -0.46 -4.95
C ASP A 122 20.58 -1.49 -4.45
N LEU A 123 19.78 -1.09 -3.45
CA LEU A 123 18.82 -1.93 -2.75
C LEU A 123 17.52 -1.16 -2.47
N TYR A 124 16.40 -1.86 -2.62
CA TYR A 124 15.05 -1.33 -2.48
C TYR A 124 14.29 -2.16 -1.46
N PHE A 125 13.68 -1.48 -0.49
CA PHE A 125 12.69 -2.05 0.42
C PHE A 125 11.35 -1.36 0.19
N LEU A 126 10.38 -2.12 -0.31
CA LEU A 126 8.98 -1.72 -0.32
C LEU A 126 8.28 -2.42 0.84
N VAL A 127 7.72 -1.65 1.77
CA VAL A 127 7.18 -2.16 3.02
C VAL A 127 5.69 -1.90 3.08
N VAL A 128 4.92 -2.98 3.25
CA VAL A 128 3.47 -2.95 3.45
C VAL A 128 3.17 -3.17 4.93
N ARG A 129 2.45 -2.25 5.56
CA ARG A 129 1.87 -2.46 6.88
C ARG A 129 0.44 -2.97 6.73
N ASP A 130 0.17 -4.16 7.24
CA ASP A 130 -1.18 -4.73 7.21
C ASP A 130 -2.09 -4.14 8.32
N PHE A 131 -3.35 -4.56 8.30
CA PHE A 131 -4.37 -4.12 9.26
C PHE A 131 -4.17 -4.67 10.69
N LYS A 132 -3.28 -5.65 10.89
CA LYS A 132 -2.83 -6.11 12.22
C LYS A 132 -1.60 -5.36 12.71
N GLY A 133 -1.01 -4.52 11.86
CA GLY A 133 0.22 -3.79 12.13
C GLY A 133 1.49 -4.58 11.82
N GLU A 134 1.38 -5.74 11.18
CA GLU A 134 2.53 -6.51 10.70
C GLU A 134 3.16 -5.80 9.50
N LEU A 135 4.49 -5.86 9.43
CA LEU A 135 5.27 -5.29 8.33
C LEU A 135 5.71 -6.40 7.39
N HIS A 136 5.31 -6.29 6.13
CA HIS A 136 5.70 -7.18 5.04
C HIS A 136 6.71 -6.45 4.16
N VAL A 137 7.89 -7.04 3.96
CA VAL A 137 8.99 -6.38 3.24
C VAL A 137 9.21 -7.08 1.90
N LEU A 138 9.17 -6.32 0.81
CA LEU A 138 9.67 -6.75 -0.48
C LEU A 138 11.08 -6.16 -0.66
N ALA A 139 12.08 -7.04 -0.74
CA ALA A 139 13.49 -6.71 -0.84
C ALA A 139 14.01 -7.05 -2.24
N MET A 140 14.68 -6.09 -2.87
CA MET A 140 15.09 -6.17 -4.28
C MET A 140 16.42 -5.46 -4.49
N ASN A 141 17.30 -6.02 -5.31
CA ASN A 141 18.43 -5.28 -5.86
C ASN A 141 18.01 -4.46 -7.10
N GLN A 142 18.97 -3.79 -7.72
CA GLN A 142 18.72 -2.98 -8.91
C GLN A 142 18.26 -3.82 -10.13
N ALA A 143 18.76 -5.05 -10.30
CA ALA A 143 18.34 -5.92 -11.40
C ALA A 143 16.88 -6.35 -11.25
N ASP A 144 16.46 -6.66 -10.02
CA ASP A 144 15.10 -7.07 -9.68
C ASP A 144 14.07 -5.97 -9.97
N ILE A 145 14.33 -4.74 -9.50
CA ILE A 145 13.40 -3.62 -9.74
C ILE A 145 13.36 -3.27 -11.24
N ASN A 146 14.49 -3.37 -11.93
CA ASN A 146 14.56 -3.15 -13.38
C ASN A 146 13.79 -4.22 -14.17
N ASP A 147 13.78 -5.47 -13.70
CA ASP A 147 12.96 -6.52 -14.30
C ASP A 147 11.46 -6.26 -14.11
N TRP A 148 11.06 -5.82 -12.92
CA TRP A 148 9.67 -5.50 -12.62
C TRP A 148 9.15 -4.35 -13.50
N ILE A 149 9.89 -3.24 -13.60
CA ILE A 149 9.45 -2.07 -14.37
C ILE A 149 9.46 -2.27 -15.90
N ARG A 150 10.11 -3.31 -16.45
CA ARG A 150 10.04 -3.62 -17.89
C ARG A 150 8.61 -3.84 -18.39
N HIS A 151 7.72 -4.21 -17.49
CA HIS A 151 6.30 -4.45 -17.76
C HIS A 151 5.42 -3.24 -17.40
N LYS A 152 6.03 -2.08 -17.12
CA LYS A 152 5.34 -0.90 -16.60
C LYS A 152 5.61 0.33 -17.45
N SER A 153 4.67 1.26 -17.43
CA SER A 153 4.78 2.60 -18.00
C SER A 153 4.91 3.65 -16.90
N THR A 154 5.49 4.80 -17.24
CA THR A 154 5.48 5.97 -16.36
C THR A 154 4.21 6.79 -16.55
N ASP A 155 3.80 7.50 -15.50
CA ASP A 155 2.79 8.55 -15.62
C ASP A 155 3.36 9.83 -16.29
N SER A 156 2.53 10.85 -16.45
CA SER A 156 2.93 12.14 -17.03
C SER A 156 4.03 12.87 -16.26
N ASN A 157 4.30 12.45 -15.02
CA ASN A 157 5.32 13.01 -14.14
C ASN A 157 6.54 12.08 -14.01
N GLY A 158 6.65 11.04 -14.84
CA GLY A 158 7.80 10.12 -14.83
C GLY A 158 7.80 9.11 -13.67
N ASN A 159 6.66 8.89 -12.98
CA ASN A 159 6.58 7.93 -11.88
C ASN A 159 6.10 6.56 -12.35
N TYR A 160 6.77 5.52 -11.87
CA TYR A 160 6.24 4.16 -11.86
C TYR A 160 5.37 3.95 -10.63
N HIS A 161 4.21 3.31 -10.83
CA HIS A 161 3.21 3.03 -9.79
C HIS A 161 3.17 1.54 -9.48
N PHE A 162 3.36 1.16 -8.21
CA PHE A 162 3.37 -0.24 -7.78
C PHE A 162 2.19 -0.49 -6.84
N TYR A 163 1.24 -1.34 -7.21
CA TYR A 163 0.03 -1.63 -6.43
C TYR A 163 0.12 -3.08 -5.96
N VAL A 164 0.81 -3.29 -4.85
CA VAL A 164 1.19 -4.62 -4.36
C VAL A 164 0.08 -5.16 -3.46
N ASN A 165 -0.41 -6.37 -3.74
CA ASN A 165 -1.51 -7.00 -3.02
C ASN A 165 -1.15 -8.44 -2.67
N LEU A 166 -1.48 -8.92 -1.47
CA LEU A 166 -1.33 -10.32 -1.09
C LEU A 166 -2.61 -11.11 -1.39
N ILE A 167 -2.72 -11.64 -2.60
CA ILE A 167 -3.90 -12.36 -3.09
C ILE A 167 -3.59 -13.85 -3.10
N GLN A 168 -4.38 -14.65 -2.37
CA GLN A 168 -4.23 -16.11 -2.31
C GLN A 168 -2.80 -16.58 -1.97
N GLY A 169 -2.12 -15.85 -1.07
CA GLY A 169 -0.76 -16.17 -0.65
C GLY A 169 0.35 -15.72 -1.61
N ARG A 170 0.02 -15.01 -2.68
CA ARG A 170 0.98 -14.45 -3.65
C ARG A 170 0.95 -12.92 -3.60
N TRP A 171 2.12 -12.31 -3.62
CA TRP A 171 2.22 -10.87 -3.81
C TRP A 171 2.14 -10.55 -5.31
N VAL A 172 1.17 -9.73 -5.67
CA VAL A 172 0.89 -9.35 -7.06
C VAL A 172 0.84 -7.83 -7.17
N ASP A 173 1.51 -7.29 -8.18
CA ASP A 173 1.26 -5.93 -8.67
C ASP A 173 0.18 -5.99 -9.74
N ASP A 174 -0.95 -5.31 -9.54
CA ASP A 174 -2.12 -5.39 -10.44
C ASP A 174 -2.39 -4.08 -11.21
N ARG A 175 -1.51 -3.08 -11.12
CA ARG A 175 -1.76 -1.74 -11.67
C ARG A 175 -1.88 -1.70 -13.20
N GLU A 176 -1.03 -2.44 -13.91
CA GLU A 176 -0.91 -2.44 -15.38
C GLU A 176 -0.98 -3.87 -15.95
N GLY A 177 -1.74 -4.73 -15.27
CA GLY A 177 -1.70 -6.18 -15.45
C GLY A 177 -1.09 -6.85 -14.22
N GLU A 178 -1.24 -8.17 -14.13
CA GLU A 178 -0.74 -8.96 -13.00
C GLU A 178 0.75 -9.27 -13.18
N TYR A 179 1.57 -8.83 -12.23
CA TYR A 179 2.97 -9.22 -12.11
C TYR A 179 3.19 -9.89 -10.75
N ASP A 180 3.63 -11.15 -10.78
CA ASP A 180 3.96 -11.90 -9.55
C ASP A 180 5.28 -11.39 -8.96
N CYS A 181 5.18 -10.66 -7.86
CA CYS A 181 6.30 -10.11 -7.10
C CYS A 181 6.58 -10.89 -5.80
N SER A 182 6.00 -12.09 -5.64
CA SER A 182 6.17 -12.94 -4.46
C SER A 182 7.62 -13.28 -4.18
N ARG A 183 8.45 -13.41 -5.23
CA ARG A 183 9.89 -13.70 -5.10
C ARG A 183 10.68 -12.63 -4.33
N PHE A 184 10.13 -11.43 -4.18
CA PHE A 184 10.77 -10.34 -3.43
C PHE A 184 10.35 -10.32 -1.95
N TYR A 185 9.26 -11.00 -1.59
CA TYR A 185 8.76 -10.99 -0.23
C TYR A 185 9.72 -11.70 0.72
N ASN A 186 10.19 -10.97 1.74
CA ASN A 186 11.21 -11.41 2.69
C ASN A 186 12.45 -12.02 2.00
N ASN A 187 12.79 -11.55 0.81
CA ASN A 187 14.00 -11.97 0.10
C ASN A 187 15.25 -11.34 0.75
N TRP A 188 15.59 -11.79 1.95
CA TRP A 188 16.74 -11.28 2.68
C TRP A 188 18.07 -11.78 2.10
N GLU A 189 18.03 -12.85 1.30
CA GLU A 189 19.21 -13.44 0.64
C GLU A 189 19.89 -12.46 -0.30
N VAL A 190 19.13 -11.57 -0.97
CA VAL A 190 19.70 -10.54 -1.85
C VAL A 190 20.70 -9.63 -1.14
N ILE A 191 20.55 -9.42 0.17
CA ILE A 191 21.50 -8.62 0.97
C ILE A 191 22.79 -9.40 1.20
N GLY A 192 22.69 -10.72 1.42
CA GLY A 192 23.85 -11.59 1.57
C GLY A 192 24.67 -11.71 0.28
N GLU A 193 24.01 -11.71 -0.88
CA GLU A 193 24.69 -11.71 -2.19
C GLU A 193 25.46 -10.42 -2.47
N MET A 194 25.05 -9.30 -1.85
CA MET A 194 25.66 -7.99 -2.01
C MET A 194 26.80 -7.70 -1.02
N LEU A 195 26.97 -8.50 0.05
CA LEU A 195 27.87 -8.23 1.18
C LEU A 195 28.97 -9.28 1.35
#